data_AF-A0A0F8ZZW4-F1
#
_entry.id   AF-A0A0F8ZZW4-F1
#
_cell.length_a   1.000
_cell.length_b   1.000
_cell.length_c   1.000
_cell.angle_alpha   90.00
_cell.angle_beta   90.00
_cell.angle_gamma   90.00
#
_symmetry.space_group_name_H-M   'P 1'
#
loop_
_entity.id
_entity.type
_entity.pdbx_description
1 polymer ?
#
loop_
_entity_poly.entity_id
_entity_poly.type
_entity_poly.pdbx_seq_one_letter_code
_entity_poly.pdbx_strand_id
1 'polypeptide(L)'
;MTIDLNRGCTIKTDPGTGARVIMYKDQPGVFLNAHGAVVADTLAARCGFPVKDLLRERRKREALAQSAEEIEAEFEEKMAVKTKDKVLAESEDGYKAVQRPFGRCWVYGPDDKPINDRPLTKEEALHLFKTINDTPDLGADAGSSAAGSSAAEAEKIEAEAPPKAKGDPNGT
;
A
#
# COMPACT_ATOMS: atom_id res chain seq x y z
N MET A 1 -2.52 33.55 -13.38
CA MET A 1 -1.68 32.34 -13.48
C MET A 1 -1.10 32.30 -14.88
N THR A 2 0.22 32.20 -15.02
CA THR A 2 0.86 32.16 -16.34
C THR A 2 0.79 30.73 -16.90
N ILE A 3 0.71 30.59 -18.22
CA ILE A 3 0.71 29.28 -18.89
C ILE A 3 2.08 28.60 -18.70
N ASP A 4 2.08 27.34 -18.29
CA ASP A 4 3.29 26.54 -18.19
C ASP A 4 3.61 25.86 -19.53
N LEU A 5 4.53 26.44 -20.29
CA LEU A 5 4.93 25.92 -21.59
C LEU A 5 5.69 24.58 -21.49
N ASN A 6 6.29 24.27 -20.35
CA ASN A 6 7.09 23.04 -20.16
C ASN A 6 6.22 21.79 -20.04
N ARG A 7 4.98 21.94 -19.58
CA ARG A 7 3.97 20.87 -19.48
C ARG A 7 3.58 20.27 -20.84
N GLY A 8 3.96 20.93 -21.93
CA GLY A 8 3.57 20.56 -23.29
C GLY A 8 2.16 21.05 -23.60
N CYS A 9 2.06 22.01 -24.51
CA CYS A 9 0.79 22.59 -24.92
C CYS A 9 0.67 22.69 -26.44
N THR A 10 -0.57 22.72 -26.91
CA THR A 10 -0.91 23.07 -28.29
C THR A 10 -1.44 24.50 -28.29
N ILE A 11 -0.80 25.38 -29.04
CA ILE A 11 -1.19 26.78 -29.16
C ILE A 11 -1.74 27.00 -30.56
N LYS A 12 -2.95 27.54 -30.65
CA LYS A 12 -3.53 28.02 -31.91
C LYS A 12 -3.95 29.46 -31.76
N THR A 13 -3.87 30.20 -32.86
CA THR A 13 -4.24 31.62 -32.89
C THR A 13 -5.55 31.77 -33.62
N ASP A 14 -6.44 32.58 -33.07
CA ASP A 14 -7.70 32.92 -33.69
C ASP A 14 -7.46 33.81 -34.93
N PRO A 15 -7.94 33.43 -36.13
CA PRO A 15 -7.72 34.21 -37.34
C PRO A 15 -8.43 35.57 -37.33
N GLY A 16 -9.50 35.73 -36.54
CA GLY A 16 -10.26 36.98 -36.48
C GLY A 16 -9.67 38.02 -35.52
N THR A 17 -9.31 37.60 -34.30
CA THR A 17 -8.88 38.52 -33.23
C THR A 17 -7.39 38.48 -32.92
N GLY A 18 -6.66 37.48 -33.43
CA GLY A 18 -5.26 37.24 -33.04
C GLY A 18 -5.09 36.68 -31.63
N ALA A 19 -6.18 36.37 -30.91
CA ALA A 19 -6.12 35.78 -29.59
C ALA A 19 -5.52 34.37 -29.62
N ARG A 20 -4.67 34.04 -28.64
CA ARG A 20 -4.07 32.71 -28.51
C ARG A 20 -4.94 31.82 -27.62
N VAL A 21 -5.29 30.65 -28.14
CA VAL A 21 -5.96 29.57 -27.42
C VAL A 21 -4.99 28.43 -27.23
N ILE A 22 -4.88 27.97 -25.99
CA ILE A 22 -3.86 27.06 -25.52
C ILE A 22 -4.56 25.86 -24.89
N MET A 23 -4.11 24.66 -25.21
CA MET A 23 -4.60 23.42 -24.60
C MET A 23 -3.40 22.59 -24.15
N TYR A 24 -3.39 22.14 -22.89
CA TYR A 24 -2.35 21.24 -22.40
C TYR A 24 -2.55 19.82 -22.94
N LYS A 25 -1.46 19.10 -23.18
CA LYS A 25 -1.51 17.71 -23.69
C LYS A 25 -2.12 16.74 -22.69
N ASP A 26 -1.98 17.02 -21.40
CA ASP A 26 -2.49 16.18 -20.32
C ASP A 26 -3.91 16.55 -19.88
N GLN A 27 -4.47 17.67 -20.35
CA GLN A 27 -5.85 18.08 -20.08
C GLN A 27 -6.58 18.39 -21.40
N PRO A 28 -6.89 17.36 -22.21
CA PRO A 28 -7.63 17.54 -23.45
C PRO A 28 -9.03 18.10 -23.16
N GLY A 29 -9.50 18.99 -24.03
CA GLY A 29 -10.83 19.60 -23.91
C GLY A 29 -10.92 20.73 -22.88
N VAL A 30 -9.79 21.21 -22.35
CA VAL A 30 -9.70 22.45 -21.58
C VAL A 30 -8.91 23.47 -22.39
N PHE A 31 -9.60 24.53 -22.82
CA PHE A 31 -9.01 25.58 -23.63
C PHE A 31 -8.77 26.82 -22.77
N LEU A 32 -7.55 27.33 -22.81
CA LEU A 32 -7.09 28.46 -22.00
C LEU A 32 -6.66 29.62 -22.90
N ASN A 33 -6.81 30.85 -22.42
CA ASN A 33 -6.21 32.01 -23.04
C ASN A 33 -4.75 32.21 -22.59
N ALA A 34 -4.07 33.23 -23.11
CA ALA A 34 -2.70 33.57 -22.73
C ALA A 34 -2.50 33.86 -21.23
N HIS A 35 -3.58 34.19 -20.50
CA HIS A 35 -3.57 34.48 -19.07
C HIS A 35 -4.02 33.28 -18.20
N GLY A 36 -4.17 32.10 -18.79
CA GLY A 36 -4.57 30.88 -18.10
C GLY A 36 -6.06 30.79 -17.74
N ALA A 37 -6.92 31.67 -18.26
CA ALA A 37 -8.36 31.61 -18.04
C ALA A 37 -9.05 30.74 -19.10
N VAL A 38 -10.09 30.01 -18.69
CA VAL A 38 -10.86 29.14 -19.59
C VAL A 38 -11.60 29.95 -20.64
N VAL A 39 -11.49 29.53 -21.90
CA VAL A 39 -12.18 30.12 -23.04
C VAL A 39 -13.29 29.22 -23.54
N ALA A 40 -14.30 29.84 -24.15
CA ALA A 40 -15.45 29.13 -24.69
C ALA A 40 -15.07 28.19 -25.83
N ASP A 41 -15.75 27.05 -25.89
CA ASP A 41 -15.61 26.01 -26.91
C ASP A 41 -15.77 26.54 -28.34
N THR A 42 -16.64 27.53 -28.53
CA THR A 42 -16.86 28.17 -29.83
C THR A 42 -15.61 28.90 -30.34
N LEU A 43 -14.86 29.56 -29.45
CA LEU A 43 -13.59 30.21 -29.77
C LEU A 43 -12.52 29.18 -30.09
N ALA A 44 -12.44 28.09 -29.32
CA ALA A 44 -11.51 26.99 -29.57
C ALA A 44 -11.78 26.30 -30.93
N ALA A 45 -13.06 26.08 -31.26
CA ALA A 45 -13.46 25.54 -32.56
C ALA A 45 -13.06 26.47 -33.71
N ARG A 46 -13.24 27.80 -33.55
CA ARG A 46 -12.82 28.80 -34.53
C ARG A 46 -11.30 28.83 -34.75
N CYS A 47 -10.52 28.55 -33.69
CA CYS A 47 -9.07 28.38 -33.77
C CYS A 47 -8.65 27.04 -34.42
N GLY A 48 -9.60 26.18 -34.80
CA GLY A 48 -9.35 24.90 -35.46
C GLY A 48 -9.05 23.74 -34.52
N PHE A 49 -9.44 23.81 -33.25
CA PHE A 49 -9.39 22.63 -32.37
C PHE A 49 -10.55 21.65 -32.68
N PRO A 50 -10.32 20.33 -32.68
CA PRO A 50 -11.38 19.34 -32.80
C PRO A 50 -12.14 19.18 -31.47
N VAL A 51 -12.90 20.22 -31.09
CA VAL A 51 -13.54 20.33 -29.77
C VAL A 51 -14.41 19.11 -29.43
N LYS A 52 -15.19 18.61 -30.39
CA LYS A 52 -16.09 17.47 -30.15
C LYS A 52 -15.33 16.20 -29.73
N ASP A 53 -14.18 15.95 -30.33
CA ASP A 53 -13.38 14.76 -30.04
C ASP A 53 -12.64 14.91 -28.71
N LEU A 54 -12.08 16.09 -28.47
CA LEU A 54 -11.39 16.43 -27.23
C LEU A 54 -12.32 16.39 -26.01
N LEU A 55 -13.58 16.85 -26.15
CA LEU A 55 -14.58 16.73 -25.09
C LEU A 55 -14.99 15.29 -24.82
N ARG A 56 -15.07 14.45 -25.87
CA ARG A 56 -15.33 13.01 -25.70
C ARG A 56 -14.18 12.32 -24.98
N GLU A 57 -12.94 12.64 -25.34
CA GLU A 57 -11.74 12.12 -24.68
C GLU A 57 -11.69 12.54 -23.21
N ARG A 58 -11.99 13.80 -22.91
CA ARG A 58 -12.11 14.29 -21.54
C ARG A 58 -13.13 13.50 -20.73
N ARG A 59 -14.34 13.32 -21.25
CA ARG A 59 -15.39 12.53 -20.57
C ARG A 59 -14.97 11.08 -20.34
N LYS A 60 -14.28 10.46 -21.31
CA LYS A 60 -13.73 9.11 -21.14
C LYS A 60 -12.70 9.06 -20.02
N ARG A 61 -11.78 10.03 -19.97
CA ARG A 61 -10.79 10.11 -18.91
C ARG A 61 -11.42 10.37 -17.54
N GLU A 62 -12.38 11.28 -17.44
CA GLU A 62 -13.11 11.57 -16.21
C GLU A 62 -13.88 10.33 -15.73
N ALA A 63 -14.56 9.62 -16.63
CA ALA A 63 -15.23 8.36 -16.29
C ALA A 63 -14.25 7.29 -15.80
N LEU A 64 -13.11 7.13 -16.46
CA LEU A 64 -12.07 6.19 -16.02
C LEU A 64 -11.46 6.58 -14.67
N ALA A 65 -11.26 7.88 -14.43
CA ALA A 65 -10.74 8.38 -13.15
C ALA A 65 -11.73 8.12 -12.01
N GLN A 66 -13.03 8.36 -12.25
CA GLN A 66 -14.09 8.06 -11.28
C GLN A 66 -14.17 6.57 -10.97
N SER A 67 -14.16 5.71 -11.99
CA SER A 67 -14.16 4.26 -11.77
C SER A 67 -12.91 3.77 -11.05
N ALA A 68 -11.74 4.36 -11.32
CA ALA A 68 -10.51 4.01 -10.60
C ALA A 68 -10.59 4.38 -9.12
N GLU A 69 -11.12 5.57 -8.81
CA GLU A 69 -11.33 6.04 -7.44
C GLU A 69 -12.33 5.15 -6.69
N GLU A 70 -13.42 4.73 -7.34
CA GLU A 70 -14.39 3.79 -6.76
C GLU A 70 -13.74 2.42 -6.46
N ILE A 71 -12.94 1.89 -7.38
CA ILE A 71 -12.21 0.62 -7.18
C ILE A 71 -11.21 0.75 -6.03
N GLU A 72 -10.47 1.84 -5.96
CA GLU A 72 -9.48 2.08 -4.90
C GLU A 72 -10.17 2.22 -3.53
N ALA A 73 -11.28 2.94 -3.46
CA ALA A 73 -12.08 3.04 -2.24
C ALA A 73 -12.63 1.69 -1.79
N GLU A 74 -13.19 0.89 -2.70
CA GLU A 74 -13.64 -0.47 -2.39
C GLU A 74 -12.48 -1.38 -1.95
N PHE A 75 -11.33 -1.25 -2.59
CA PHE A 75 -10.15 -2.04 -2.26
C PHE A 75 -9.61 -1.66 -0.89
N GLU A 76 -9.52 -0.37 -0.58
CA GLU A 76 -9.09 0.14 0.72
C GLU A 76 -10.06 -0.30 1.82
N GLU A 77 -11.37 -0.23 1.61
CA GLU A 77 -12.36 -0.72 2.57
C GLU A 77 -12.22 -2.23 2.81
N LYS A 78 -12.14 -3.04 1.75
CA LYS A 78 -12.01 -4.49 1.84
C LYS A 78 -10.66 -4.93 2.44
N MET A 79 -9.58 -4.20 2.20
CA MET A 79 -8.26 -4.51 2.73
C MET A 79 -8.08 -4.00 4.15
N ALA A 80 -8.58 -2.81 4.52
CA ALA A 80 -8.56 -2.28 5.87
C ALA A 80 -9.32 -3.18 6.87
N VAL A 81 -10.39 -3.84 6.42
CA VAL A 81 -11.10 -4.85 7.23
C VAL A 81 -10.26 -6.12 7.41
N LYS A 82 -9.42 -6.48 6.43
CA LYS A 82 -8.58 -7.68 6.48
C LYS A 82 -7.23 -7.48 7.15
N THR A 83 -6.73 -6.25 7.28
CA THR A 83 -5.41 -5.93 7.84
C THR A 83 -5.40 -5.62 9.34
N LYS A 84 -6.58 -5.47 9.98
CA LYS A 84 -6.66 -5.22 11.43
C LYS A 84 -6.60 -6.51 12.23
N ASP A 85 -5.77 -6.50 13.27
CA ASP A 85 -5.73 -7.54 14.29
C ASP A 85 -7.06 -7.54 15.06
N LYS A 86 -7.70 -8.69 15.16
CA LYS A 86 -8.97 -8.90 15.86
C LYS A 86 -8.74 -9.76 17.10
N VAL A 87 -8.99 -9.21 18.27
CA VAL A 87 -8.99 -9.99 19.52
C VAL A 87 -10.23 -10.91 19.50
N LEU A 88 -9.99 -12.21 19.62
CA LEU A 88 -11.01 -13.25 19.62
C LEU A 88 -11.51 -13.56 21.04
N ALA A 89 -10.60 -13.54 22.02
CA ALA A 89 -10.89 -13.80 23.43
C ALA A 89 -9.82 -13.15 24.30
N GLU A 90 -10.23 -12.68 25.48
CA GLU A 90 -9.37 -12.10 26.52
C GLU A 90 -9.77 -12.74 27.86
N SER A 91 -8.79 -13.20 28.63
CA SER A 91 -8.99 -13.79 29.97
C SER A 91 -8.75 -12.73 31.04
N GLU A 92 -9.36 -12.91 32.22
CA GLU A 92 -9.10 -12.06 33.40
C GLU A 92 -7.62 -12.11 33.84
N ASP A 93 -6.95 -13.24 33.56
CA ASP A 93 -5.53 -13.47 33.83
C ASP A 93 -4.58 -12.82 32.80
N GLY A 94 -5.10 -12.01 31.86
CA GLY A 94 -4.30 -11.24 30.90
C GLY A 94 -3.94 -11.97 29.60
N TYR A 95 -4.36 -13.22 29.41
CA TYR A 95 -4.16 -13.95 28.15
C TYR A 95 -5.08 -13.44 27.04
N LYS A 96 -4.57 -13.34 25.81
CA LYS A 96 -5.33 -12.83 24.65
C LYS A 96 -5.12 -13.72 23.42
N ALA A 97 -6.21 -14.17 22.81
CA ALA A 97 -6.18 -14.80 21.50
C ALA A 97 -6.43 -13.73 20.43
N VAL A 98 -5.45 -13.47 19.56
CA VAL A 98 -5.53 -12.45 18.52
C VAL A 98 -5.49 -13.11 17.14
N GLN A 99 -6.52 -12.85 16.35
CA GLN A 99 -6.56 -13.17 14.93
C GLN A 99 -5.94 -12.03 14.13
N ARG A 100 -4.81 -12.31 13.51
CA ARG A 100 -4.15 -11.42 12.57
C ARG A 100 -4.72 -11.59 11.15
N PRO A 101 -4.36 -10.69 10.23
CA PRO A 101 -4.70 -10.80 8.82
C PRO A 101 -4.41 -12.18 8.23
N PHE A 102 -5.18 -12.57 7.22
CA PHE A 102 -5.06 -13.87 6.54
C PHE A 102 -5.39 -15.08 7.43
N GLY A 103 -6.18 -14.90 8.48
CA GLY A 103 -6.73 -15.99 9.30
C GLY A 103 -5.73 -16.65 10.24
N ARG A 104 -4.55 -16.05 10.41
CA ARG A 104 -3.49 -16.55 11.30
C ARG A 104 -3.76 -16.09 12.72
N CYS A 105 -3.71 -17.00 13.68
CA CYS A 105 -3.99 -16.70 15.08
C CYS A 105 -2.74 -16.88 15.94
N TRP A 106 -2.60 -16.02 16.93
CA TRP A 106 -1.60 -16.12 17.99
C TRP A 106 -2.27 -15.97 19.35
N VAL A 107 -1.69 -16.64 20.35
CA VAL A 107 -2.09 -16.50 21.74
C VAL A 107 -0.96 -15.78 22.47
N TYR A 108 -1.31 -14.66 23.09
CA TYR A 108 -0.42 -13.82 23.88
C TYR A 108 -0.65 -14.11 25.36
N GLY A 109 0.45 -14.19 26.12
CA GLY A 109 0.42 -14.22 27.58
C GLY A 109 0.21 -12.83 28.19
N PRO A 110 0.14 -12.74 29.53
CA PRO A 110 -0.01 -11.48 30.26
C PRO A 110 1.13 -10.47 30.01
N ASP A 111 2.31 -10.94 29.57
CA ASP A 111 3.47 -10.10 29.21
C ASP A 111 3.45 -9.64 27.74
N ASP A 112 2.33 -9.79 27.02
CA ASP A 112 2.20 -9.53 25.58
C ASP A 112 3.20 -10.32 24.70
N LYS A 113 3.78 -11.40 25.24
CA LYS A 113 4.66 -12.30 24.51
C LYS A 113 3.85 -13.43 23.86
N PRO A 114 4.06 -13.73 22.56
CA PRO A 114 3.37 -14.85 21.92
C PRO A 114 3.84 -16.17 22.53
N ILE A 115 2.89 -17.01 22.92
CA ILE A 115 3.13 -18.34 23.48
C ILE A 115 3.48 -19.32 22.35
N ASN A 116 2.94 -19.08 21.15
CA ASN A 116 3.14 -19.91 19.97
C ASN A 116 4.10 -19.26 18.96
N ASP A 117 5.15 -20.00 18.58
CA ASP A 117 6.11 -19.58 17.54
C ASP A 117 5.55 -19.66 16.12
N ARG A 118 4.56 -20.54 15.89
CA ARG A 118 3.92 -20.75 14.58
C ARG A 118 2.49 -20.24 14.55
N PRO A 119 2.02 -19.63 13.46
CA PRO A 119 0.63 -19.20 13.31
C PRO A 119 -0.32 -20.41 13.40
N LEU A 120 -1.34 -20.30 14.23
CA LEU A 120 -2.36 -21.33 14.42
C LEU A 120 -3.63 -20.99 13.64
N THR A 121 -4.47 -22.01 13.40
CA THR A 121 -5.85 -21.81 12.96
C THR A 121 -6.71 -21.32 14.13
N LYS A 122 -7.89 -20.77 13.83
CA LYS A 122 -8.82 -20.24 14.84
C LYS A 122 -9.23 -21.30 15.88
N GLU A 123 -9.48 -22.52 15.43
CA GLU A 123 -9.93 -23.62 16.28
C GLU A 123 -8.83 -24.07 17.23
N GLU A 124 -7.61 -24.20 16.73
CA GLU A 124 -6.43 -24.56 17.52
C GLU A 124 -6.07 -23.48 18.55
N ALA A 125 -6.15 -22.19 18.16
CA ALA A 125 -5.89 -21.08 19.08
C ALA A 125 -6.91 -21.03 20.22
N LEU A 126 -8.19 -21.27 19.93
CA LEU A 126 -9.24 -21.35 20.96
C LEU A 126 -9.09 -22.59 21.85
N HIS A 127 -8.68 -23.72 21.28
CA HIS A 127 -8.39 -24.93 22.06
C HIS A 127 -7.21 -24.70 23.03
N LEU A 128 -6.13 -24.09 22.54
CA LEU A 128 -4.95 -23.77 23.34
C LEU A 128 -5.29 -22.75 24.44
N PHE A 129 -6.08 -21.72 24.11
CA PHE A 129 -6.58 -20.75 25.08
C PHE A 129 -7.43 -21.39 26.19
N LYS A 130 -8.35 -22.29 25.83
CA LYS A 130 -9.13 -23.05 26.83
C LYS A 130 -8.26 -23.95 27.68
N THR A 131 -7.28 -24.62 27.07
CA THR A 131 -6.39 -25.52 27.80
C THR A 131 -5.59 -24.75 28.85
N ILE A 132 -5.09 -23.55 28.52
CA ILE A 132 -4.37 -22.68 29.47
C ILE A 132 -5.29 -22.26 30.62
N ASN A 133 -6.51 -21.81 30.34
CA ASN A 133 -7.45 -21.38 31.37
C ASN A 133 -7.99 -22.53 32.23
N ASP A 134 -8.16 -23.73 31.67
CA ASP A 134 -8.68 -24.91 32.37
C ASP A 134 -7.60 -25.67 33.15
N THR A 135 -6.30 -25.43 32.91
CA THR A 135 -5.24 -25.90 33.81
C THR A 135 -5.20 -25.01 35.04
N PRO A 136 -5.70 -25.45 36.22
CA PRO A 136 -5.42 -24.74 37.45
C PRO A 136 -3.92 -24.73 37.69
N ASP A 137 -3.40 -23.55 37.97
CA ASP A 137 -2.03 -23.30 38.41
C ASP A 137 -1.71 -24.19 39.63
N LEU A 138 -1.02 -25.30 39.39
CA LEU A 138 -0.40 -26.11 40.42
C LEU A 138 0.87 -25.39 40.86
N GLY A 139 0.68 -24.35 41.69
CA GLY A 139 1.57 -23.84 42.72
C GLY A 139 3.08 -23.74 42.42
N ALA A 140 3.57 -22.50 42.57
CA ALA A 140 4.85 -22.10 43.17
C ALA A 140 5.82 -23.20 43.69
N ASP A 141 7.12 -22.92 43.50
CA ASP A 141 8.33 -23.59 44.02
C ASP A 141 9.02 -24.65 43.14
N ALA A 142 9.77 -24.17 42.15
CA ALA A 142 11.07 -24.76 41.80
C ALA A 142 12.14 -23.66 41.90
N GLY A 143 12.84 -23.66 43.02
CA GLY A 143 13.77 -22.62 43.42
C GLY A 143 14.89 -22.33 42.42
N SER A 144 15.23 -21.04 42.36
CA SER A 144 16.58 -20.49 42.39
C SER A 144 17.73 -21.50 42.23
N SER A 145 18.45 -21.41 41.10
CA SER A 145 19.90 -21.31 41.18
C SER A 145 20.44 -20.39 40.08
N ALA A 146 20.87 -19.21 40.51
CA ALA A 146 21.81 -18.38 39.76
C ALA A 146 23.18 -19.07 39.71
N ALA A 147 23.73 -19.17 38.49
CA ALA A 147 25.16 -19.18 38.20
C ALA A 147 25.25 -18.61 36.77
N GLY A 148 25.92 -17.50 36.49
CA GLY A 148 27.27 -17.16 36.91
C GLY A 148 28.10 -17.05 35.64
N SER A 149 28.46 -15.82 35.29
CA SER A 149 29.23 -15.39 34.12
C SER A 149 30.68 -15.94 34.05
N SER A 150 31.16 -16.29 32.84
CA SER A 150 32.55 -16.10 32.40
C SER A 150 32.61 -16.33 30.87
N ALA A 151 32.85 -15.30 30.06
CA ALA A 151 34.16 -14.86 29.59
C ALA A 151 34.81 -15.80 28.54
N ALA A 152 34.82 -15.29 27.31
CA ALA A 152 35.81 -15.40 26.23
C ALA A 152 36.69 -16.66 26.10
N GLU A 153 36.68 -17.28 24.91
CA GLU A 153 37.89 -17.35 24.08
C GLU A 153 37.57 -17.66 22.62
N ALA A 154 38.32 -17.02 21.74
CA ALA A 154 38.25 -17.12 20.29
C ALA A 154 39.26 -18.16 19.81
N GLU A 155 38.95 -18.92 18.75
CA GLU A 155 39.95 -19.15 17.70
C GLU A 155 39.34 -19.57 16.35
N LYS A 156 40.01 -19.06 15.31
CA LYS A 156 39.84 -19.29 13.86
C LYS A 156 40.09 -20.74 13.45
N ILE A 157 39.53 -21.11 12.29
CA ILE A 157 40.17 -21.76 11.10
C ILE A 157 39.04 -21.77 10.04
N GLU A 158 39.01 -20.92 9.00
CA GLU A 158 39.82 -20.82 7.77
C GLU A 158 39.37 -21.80 6.64
N ALA A 159 39.16 -21.20 5.45
CA ALA A 159 38.92 -21.76 4.11
C ALA A 159 37.55 -22.48 3.90
N GLU A 160 36.82 -22.32 2.78
CA GLU A 160 37.25 -22.19 1.39
C GLU A 160 36.07 -21.65 0.52
N ALA A 161 36.37 -20.75 -0.40
CA ALA A 161 35.56 -20.41 -1.58
C ALA A 161 36.45 -20.69 -2.82
N PRO A 162 36.01 -20.68 -4.10
CA PRO A 162 34.69 -20.40 -4.70
C PRO A 162 34.37 -21.51 -5.80
N PRO A 163 33.68 -21.34 -6.97
CA PRO A 163 33.77 -20.25 -7.95
C PRO A 163 32.45 -19.72 -8.56
N LYS A 164 32.61 -18.54 -9.15
CA LYS A 164 31.67 -17.81 -10.01
C LYS A 164 31.26 -18.61 -11.26
N ALA A 165 29.98 -18.59 -11.59
CA ALA A 165 29.51 -18.84 -12.95
C ALA A 165 29.31 -17.51 -13.68
N LYS A 166 30.08 -17.33 -14.76
CA LYS A 166 29.80 -16.47 -15.92
C LYS A 166 28.41 -16.86 -16.45
N GLY A 167 27.50 -15.98 -16.87
CA GLY A 167 27.66 -14.89 -17.83
C GLY A 167 27.01 -15.36 -19.13
N ASP A 168 25.81 -14.87 -19.44
CA ASP A 168 25.19 -14.97 -20.76
C ASP A 168 24.59 -13.61 -21.15
N PRO A 169 25.20 -12.90 -22.12
CA PRO A 169 24.54 -11.88 -22.89
C PRO A 169 24.14 -12.42 -24.29
N ASN A 170 22.97 -12.00 -24.76
CA ASN A 170 22.38 -12.13 -26.10
C ASN A 170 21.62 -13.41 -26.49
N GLY A 171 20.37 -13.18 -26.88
CA GLY A 171 19.58 -14.02 -27.77
C GLY A 171 18.57 -13.14 -28.51
N THR A 172 19.02 -12.66 -29.68
CA THR A 172 18.30 -12.14 -30.88
C THR A 172 16.82 -11.79 -30.78
#